data_AF-A0A3M0XSW8-F1
#
_entry.id   AF-A0A3M0XSW8-F1
#
_cell.length_a   1.000
_cell.length_b   1.000
_cell.length_c   1.000
_cell.angle_alpha   90.00
_cell.angle_beta   90.00
_cell.angle_gamma   90.00
#
_symmetry.space_group_name_H-M   'P 1'
#
loop_
_entity.id
_entity.type
_entity.pdbx_description
1 polymer ?
#
loop_
_entity_poly.entity_id
_entity_poly.type
_entity_poly.pdbx_seq_one_letter_code
_entity_poly.pdbx_strand_id
1 'polypeptide(L)'
;MANEVREWLRLLSQGWLRRIEAAKEVKRIYFQESADILWGFLRREYDDLYILGREGLGSEFSLPTPDGPYYRPRLNKCQEFVALMLPHIAARVPTRTVEPRRPQLPPELSTSEFTSKWRIIEEAAKLLEWLLNYTPREFGLETELRHATQEALVKGRGCLWHELVDTPYGTVPGSFYDTVDNLLVDPDALRYRDAGFIVRRRVVPAWV
;
A
#
# COMPACT_ATOMS: atom_id res chain seq x y z
N MET A 1 -25.14 -19.89 -30.13
CA MET A 1 -25.09 -19.82 -28.66
C MET A 1 -23.70 -20.10 -28.07
N ALA A 2 -23.15 -21.33 -28.06
CA ALA A 2 -21.85 -21.58 -27.39
C ALA A 2 -20.66 -20.81 -28.00
N ASN A 3 -20.61 -20.64 -29.32
CA ASN A 3 -19.56 -19.85 -29.99
C ASN A 3 -19.71 -18.34 -29.77
N GLU A 4 -20.93 -17.82 -29.77
CA GLU A 4 -21.20 -16.39 -29.49
C GLU A 4 -20.80 -16.01 -28.06
N VAL A 5 -21.07 -16.88 -27.08
CA VAL A 5 -20.65 -16.64 -25.69
C VAL A 5 -19.13 -16.63 -25.55
N ARG A 6 -18.43 -17.54 -26.24
CA ARG A 6 -16.94 -17.57 -26.24
C ARG A 6 -16.36 -16.32 -26.89
N GLU A 7 -16.94 -15.87 -27.99
CA GLU A 7 -16.51 -14.66 -28.68
C GLU A 7 -16.74 -13.41 -27.83
N TRP A 8 -17.91 -13.30 -27.19
CA TRP A 8 -18.22 -12.23 -26.24
C TRP A 8 -17.25 -12.19 -25.05
N LEU A 9 -16.96 -13.34 -24.44
CA LEU A 9 -15.98 -13.45 -23.35
C LEU A 9 -14.58 -13.04 -23.79
N ARG A 10 -14.19 -13.38 -25.03
CA ARG A 10 -12.91 -12.97 -25.60
C ARG A 10 -12.84 -11.46 -25.82
N LEU A 11 -13.91 -10.83 -26.30
CA LEU A 11 -13.97 -9.38 -26.46
C LEU A 11 -13.91 -8.67 -25.11
N LEU A 12 -14.63 -9.19 -24.11
CA LEU A 12 -14.62 -8.65 -22.76
C LEU A 12 -13.23 -8.74 -22.13
N SER A 13 -12.56 -9.89 -22.23
CA SER A 13 -11.21 -10.06 -21.68
C SER A 13 -10.19 -9.18 -22.40
N GLN A 14 -10.28 -9.03 -23.71
CA GLN A 14 -9.46 -8.10 -24.48
C GLN A 14 -9.68 -6.64 -24.05
N GLY A 15 -10.92 -6.24 -23.80
CA GLY A 15 -11.24 -4.91 -23.28
C GLY A 15 -10.57 -4.64 -21.92
N TRP A 16 -10.64 -5.60 -21.00
CA TRP A 16 -9.96 -5.50 -19.70
C TRP A 16 -8.44 -5.49 -19.83
N LEU A 17 -7.85 -6.34 -20.68
CA LEU A 17 -6.40 -6.37 -20.91
C LEU A 17 -5.89 -5.02 -21.41
N ARG A 18 -6.58 -4.40 -22.37
CA ARG A 18 -6.22 -3.06 -22.87
C ARG A 18 -6.25 -2.00 -21.77
N ARG A 19 -7.25 -2.01 -20.89
CA ARG A 19 -7.33 -1.08 -19.75
C ARG A 19 -6.18 -1.30 -18.75
N ILE A 20 -5.86 -2.57 -18.47
CA ILE A 20 -4.74 -2.93 -17.59
C ILE A 20 -3.40 -2.50 -18.20
N GLU A 21 -3.21 -2.64 -19.51
CA GLU A 21 -2.02 -2.17 -20.23
C GLU A 21 -1.89 -0.66 -20.18
N ALA A 22 -2.99 0.08 -20.42
CA ALA A 22 -3.01 1.53 -20.27
C ALA A 22 -2.63 1.97 -18.85
N ALA A 23 -3.18 1.30 -17.82
CA ALA A 23 -2.85 1.56 -16.42
C ALA A 23 -1.36 1.31 -16.12
N LYS A 24 -0.77 0.24 -16.68
CA LYS A 24 0.66 -0.05 -16.54
C LYS A 24 1.52 1.05 -17.17
N GLU A 25 1.15 1.52 -18.36
CA GLU A 25 1.94 2.53 -19.07
C GLU A 25 1.91 3.89 -18.36
N VAL A 26 0.73 4.33 -17.92
CA VAL A 26 0.59 5.56 -17.14
C VAL A 26 1.36 5.45 -15.83
N LYS A 27 1.24 4.32 -15.12
CA LYS A 27 2.03 4.08 -13.91
C LYS A 27 3.53 4.10 -14.17
N ARG A 28 3.97 3.52 -15.30
CA ARG A 28 5.39 3.50 -15.68
C ARG A 28 5.95 4.90 -15.82
N ILE A 29 5.29 5.73 -16.61
CA ILE A 29 5.69 7.11 -16.93
C ILE A 29 5.72 7.99 -15.67
N TYR A 30 4.65 7.96 -14.86
CA TYR A 30 4.50 8.91 -13.76
C TYR A 30 5.08 8.46 -12.42
N PHE A 31 5.34 7.16 -12.24
CA PHE A 31 5.71 6.62 -10.93
C PHE A 31 6.81 5.57 -10.99
N GLN A 32 6.66 4.51 -11.79
CA GLN A 32 7.49 3.31 -11.66
C GLN A 32 8.97 3.58 -11.93
N GLU A 33 9.31 4.35 -12.97
CA GLU A 33 10.72 4.59 -13.31
C GLU A 33 11.46 5.32 -12.20
N SER A 34 10.85 6.36 -11.64
CA SER A 34 11.41 7.09 -10.49
C SER A 34 11.46 6.21 -9.24
N ALA A 35 10.41 5.42 -9.01
CA ALA A 35 10.31 4.52 -7.86
C ALA A 35 11.39 3.42 -7.90
N ASP A 36 11.67 2.84 -9.07
CA ASP A 36 12.67 1.79 -9.25
C ASP A 36 14.10 2.32 -9.03
N ILE A 37 14.38 3.54 -9.49
CA ILE A 37 15.66 4.23 -9.23
C ILE A 37 15.82 4.47 -7.72
N LEU A 38 14.79 5.01 -7.07
CA LEU A 38 14.82 5.31 -5.64
C LEU A 38 14.96 4.05 -4.79
N TRP A 39 14.23 2.99 -5.15
CA TRP A 39 14.34 1.69 -4.51
C TRP A 39 15.73 1.06 -4.71
N GLY A 40 16.37 1.34 -5.84
CA GLY A 40 17.76 0.99 -6.11
C GLY A 40 18.73 1.52 -5.06
N PHE A 41 18.53 2.74 -4.54
CA PHE A 41 19.39 3.28 -3.47
C PHE A 41 19.29 2.49 -2.16
N LEU A 42 18.18 1.79 -1.91
CA LEU A 42 18.00 0.98 -0.71
C LEU A 42 18.54 -0.45 -0.88
N ARG A 43 18.38 -1.05 -2.06
CA ARG A 43 18.68 -2.48 -2.31
C ARG A 43 20.07 -2.77 -2.87
N ARG A 44 20.72 -1.81 -3.51
CA ARG A 44 21.98 -2.08 -4.23
C ARG A 44 23.11 -2.46 -3.27
N GLU A 45 23.94 -3.37 -3.75
CA GLU A 45 25.14 -3.79 -3.04
C GLU A 45 26.14 -2.63 -2.96
N TYR A 46 27.03 -2.69 -1.98
CA TYR A 46 28.07 -1.71 -1.76
C TYR A 46 28.93 -1.50 -3.03
N ASP A 47 29.15 -2.55 -3.79
CA ASP A 47 29.93 -2.45 -5.03
C ASP A 47 29.24 -1.57 -6.07
N ASP A 48 27.93 -1.67 -6.24
CA ASP A 48 27.17 -0.88 -7.22
C ASP A 48 26.99 0.58 -6.84
N LEU A 49 27.11 0.92 -5.55
CA LEU A 49 26.97 2.28 -5.04
C LEU A 49 28.31 3.04 -5.02
N TYR A 50 29.42 2.34 -4.81
CA TYR A 50 30.70 2.95 -4.48
C TYR A 50 31.84 2.65 -5.48
N ILE A 51 31.73 1.60 -6.30
CA ILE A 51 32.75 1.23 -7.30
C ILE A 51 32.37 1.79 -8.67
N LEU A 52 33.26 2.58 -9.27
CA LEU A 52 33.11 3.09 -10.64
C LEU A 52 33.46 1.96 -11.62
N GLY A 53 32.52 1.58 -12.50
CA GLY A 53 32.78 0.64 -13.61
C GLY A 53 31.73 -0.44 -13.86
N ARG A 54 30.74 -0.60 -12.97
CA ARG A 54 29.56 -1.44 -13.22
C ARG A 54 28.39 -0.58 -13.67
N GLU A 55 27.64 -1.04 -14.67
CA GLU A 55 26.46 -0.39 -15.30
C GLU A 55 25.26 -0.21 -14.35
N GLY A 56 25.48 0.01 -13.05
CA GLY A 56 24.41 0.07 -12.06
C GLY A 56 23.62 1.37 -12.16
N LEU A 57 24.26 2.52 -12.10
CA LEU A 57 23.60 3.83 -12.21
C LEU A 57 24.00 4.46 -13.54
N GLY A 58 23.01 4.65 -14.41
CA GLY A 58 23.17 5.36 -15.68
C GLY A 58 24.04 6.59 -15.50
N SER A 59 24.82 6.86 -16.54
CA SER A 59 25.76 7.97 -16.72
C SER A 59 25.23 9.37 -16.38
N GLU A 60 23.96 9.53 -16.03
CA GLU A 60 23.32 10.81 -15.70
C GLU A 60 23.80 11.43 -14.37
N PHE A 61 24.11 10.61 -13.36
CA PHE A 61 24.65 11.10 -12.07
C PHE A 61 26.17 10.92 -11.94
N SER A 62 26.79 10.35 -12.97
CA SER A 62 28.20 10.00 -12.99
C SER A 62 28.90 10.89 -14.02
N LEU A 63 29.44 12.03 -13.57
CA LEU A 63 30.29 12.87 -14.41
C LEU A 63 31.41 12.03 -15.02
N PRO A 64 31.60 12.03 -16.36
CA PRO A 64 32.63 11.24 -17.01
C PRO A 64 33.98 11.90 -16.69
N THR A 65 34.72 11.34 -15.75
CA THR A 65 36.12 11.71 -15.54
C THR A 65 36.96 10.44 -15.61
N PRO A 66 37.86 10.30 -16.60
CA PRO A 66 38.75 9.15 -16.71
C PRO A 66 39.70 9.02 -15.49
N ASP A 67 39.96 10.12 -14.78
CA ASP A 67 40.94 10.20 -13.70
C ASP A 67 40.32 10.30 -12.29
N GLY A 68 39.20 9.62 -12.06
CA GLY A 68 38.57 9.54 -10.73
C GLY A 68 39.14 8.42 -9.86
N PRO A 69 39.15 8.55 -8.52
CA PRO A 69 39.49 7.44 -7.64
C PRO A 69 38.50 6.28 -7.82
N TYR A 70 39.02 5.04 -7.85
CA TYR A 70 38.25 3.80 -8.02
C TYR A 70 37.06 3.68 -7.05
N TYR A 71 37.25 4.21 -5.83
CA TYR A 71 36.26 4.30 -4.79
C TYR A 71 35.88 5.75 -4.53
N ARG A 72 34.58 6.08 -4.63
CA ARG A 72 34.05 7.37 -4.19
C ARG A 72 33.18 7.12 -2.95
N PRO A 73 33.57 7.61 -1.75
CA PRO A 73 32.71 7.47 -0.57
C PRO A 73 31.41 8.26 -0.80
N ARG A 74 30.29 7.56 -0.98
CA ARG A 74 28.95 8.15 -1.06
C ARG A 74 28.17 7.82 0.20
N LEU A 75 27.72 8.81 0.97
CA LEU A 75 26.82 8.50 2.09
C LEU A 75 25.42 8.23 1.56
N ASN A 76 24.86 7.05 1.86
CA ASN A 76 23.49 6.71 1.49
C ASN A 76 22.48 7.42 2.41
N LYS A 77 22.20 8.69 2.10
CA LYS A 77 21.24 9.50 2.85
C LYS A 77 19.81 8.96 2.81
N CYS A 78 19.45 8.19 1.77
CA CYS A 78 18.15 7.54 1.70
C CYS A 78 17.99 6.49 2.82
N GLN A 79 19.01 5.65 3.02
CA GLN A 79 18.98 4.65 4.09
C GLN A 79 18.99 5.29 5.48
N GLU A 80 19.80 6.34 5.71
CA GLU A 80 19.77 7.11 6.97
C GLU A 80 18.37 7.70 7.22
N PHE A 81 17.77 8.31 6.20
CA PHE A 81 16.41 8.87 6.30
C PHE A 81 15.38 7.81 6.68
N VAL A 82 15.38 6.66 6.01
CA VAL A 82 14.47 5.55 6.33
C VAL A 82 14.72 5.05 7.76
N ALA A 83 15.99 4.87 8.17
CA ALA A 83 16.34 4.41 9.50
C ALA A 83 15.88 5.36 10.62
N LEU A 84 15.89 6.68 10.37
CA LEU A 84 15.43 7.69 11.32
C LEU A 84 13.90 7.85 11.32
N MET A 85 13.27 7.86 10.15
CA MET A 85 11.85 8.18 10.01
C MET A 85 10.94 6.97 10.27
N LEU A 86 11.36 5.76 9.90
CA LEU A 86 10.54 4.57 10.04
C LEU A 86 10.16 4.30 11.50
N PRO A 87 11.07 4.34 12.50
CA PRO A 87 10.69 4.19 13.90
C PRO A 87 9.79 5.34 14.39
N HIS A 88 10.01 6.57 13.92
CA HIS A 88 9.19 7.71 14.32
C HIS A 88 7.73 7.58 13.87
N ILE A 89 7.51 7.09 12.65
CA ILE A 89 6.18 6.87 12.10
C ILE A 89 5.56 5.60 12.70
N ALA A 90 6.32 4.50 12.77
CA ALA A 90 5.83 3.21 13.27
C ALA A 90 5.55 3.21 14.77
N ALA A 91 6.23 4.05 15.57
CA ALA A 91 5.96 4.17 17.01
C ALA A 91 4.53 4.66 17.31
N ARG A 92 3.85 5.26 16.33
CA ARG A 92 2.47 5.73 16.44
C ARG A 92 1.55 4.79 15.66
N VAL A 93 1.34 3.56 16.14
CA VAL A 93 0.20 2.77 15.66
C VAL A 93 -1.04 3.31 16.38
N PRO A 94 -1.93 4.07 15.71
CA PRO A 94 -3.09 4.61 16.39
C PRO A 94 -4.03 3.46 16.77
N THR A 95 -4.45 3.42 18.02
CA THR A 95 -5.66 2.68 18.40
C THR A 95 -6.84 3.32 17.70
N ARG A 96 -7.62 2.53 16.98
CA ARG A 96 -8.80 3.01 16.28
C ARG A 96 -9.86 3.31 17.33
N THR A 97 -10.25 4.57 17.48
CA THR A 97 -11.33 4.98 18.38
C THR A 97 -12.63 5.10 17.59
N VAL A 98 -13.75 4.72 18.21
CA VAL A 98 -15.08 4.83 17.60
C VAL A 98 -15.95 5.70 18.48
N GLU A 99 -16.39 6.82 17.93
CA GLU A 99 -17.32 7.71 18.62
C GLU A 99 -18.69 7.69 17.94
N PRO A 100 -19.78 7.78 18.71
CA PRO A 100 -21.11 7.93 18.14
C PRO A 100 -21.20 9.25 17.35
N ARG A 101 -21.72 9.18 16.13
CA ARG A 101 -21.76 10.31 15.18
C ARG A 101 -22.56 11.51 15.68
N ARG A 102 -23.49 11.31 16.60
CA ARG A 102 -24.36 12.36 17.12
C ARG A 102 -23.96 12.65 18.58
N PRO A 103 -23.80 13.93 18.95
CA PRO A 103 -23.43 14.30 20.31
C PRO A 103 -24.51 13.87 21.30
N GLN A 104 -24.12 13.54 22.53
CA GLN A 104 -25.07 13.27 23.61
C GLN A 104 -25.88 14.54 23.87
N LEU A 105 -27.21 14.40 23.93
CA LEU A 105 -28.08 15.49 24.38
C LEU A 105 -27.94 15.64 25.91
N PRO A 106 -28.01 16.87 26.45
CA PRO A 106 -28.12 17.09 27.88
C PRO A 106 -29.27 16.25 28.46
N PRO A 107 -29.14 15.74 29.70
CA PRO A 107 -30.17 14.90 30.33
C PRO A 107 -31.53 15.60 30.41
N GLU A 108 -31.54 16.94 30.42
CA GLU A 108 -32.73 17.80 30.41
C GLU A 108 -33.54 17.71 29.11
N LEU A 109 -32.88 17.43 27.97
CA LEU A 109 -33.49 17.31 26.65
C LEU A 109 -33.72 15.85 26.24
N SER A 110 -33.32 14.89 27.10
CA SER A 110 -33.36 13.47 26.80
C SER A 110 -34.60 12.81 27.40
N THR A 111 -35.58 12.50 26.57
CA THR A 111 -36.71 11.63 26.95
C THR A 111 -36.23 10.22 27.31
N SER A 112 -36.99 9.50 28.16
CA SER A 112 -36.66 8.13 28.62
C SER A 112 -36.56 7.10 27.49
N GLU A 113 -37.29 7.29 26.38
CA GLU A 113 -37.15 6.47 25.17
C GLU A 113 -35.89 6.80 24.36
N PHE A 114 -35.35 8.00 24.53
CA PHE A 114 -34.14 8.45 23.88
C PHE A 114 -32.92 7.84 24.59
N THR A 115 -32.89 7.84 25.94
CA THR A 115 -31.78 7.29 26.73
C THR A 115 -31.52 5.80 26.48
N SER A 116 -32.56 4.99 26.28
CA SER A 116 -32.41 3.55 26.01
C SER A 116 -31.77 3.27 24.65
N LYS A 117 -32.15 4.02 23.61
CA LYS A 117 -31.54 3.92 22.28
C LYS A 117 -30.08 4.34 22.28
N TRP A 118 -29.71 5.37 23.06
CA TRP A 118 -28.32 5.81 23.16
C TRP A 118 -27.39 4.78 23.79
N ARG A 119 -27.85 4.10 24.84
CA ARG A 119 -27.07 3.02 25.47
C ARG A 119 -26.69 1.92 24.47
N ILE A 120 -27.63 1.53 23.61
CA ILE A 120 -27.38 0.53 22.56
C ILE A 120 -26.32 1.02 21.56
N ILE A 121 -26.36 2.31 21.17
CA ILE A 121 -25.39 2.90 20.23
C ILE A 121 -24.00 2.97 20.87
N GLU A 122 -23.91 3.33 22.15
CA GLU A 122 -22.64 3.37 22.89
C GLU A 122 -22.03 1.98 23.07
N GLU A 123 -22.85 0.99 23.40
CA GLU A 123 -22.41 -0.42 23.49
C GLU A 123 -21.96 -0.93 22.12
N ALA A 124 -22.69 -0.63 21.05
CA ALA A 124 -22.29 -0.97 19.68
C ALA A 124 -20.98 -0.28 19.28
N ALA A 125 -20.77 0.98 19.67
CA ALA A 125 -19.51 1.70 19.42
C ALA A 125 -18.33 1.03 20.14
N LYS A 126 -18.49 0.63 21.41
CA LYS A 126 -17.47 -0.10 22.17
C LYS A 126 -17.14 -1.46 21.55
N LEU A 127 -18.17 -2.19 21.09
CA LEU A 127 -17.98 -3.48 20.40
C LEU A 127 -17.26 -3.30 19.07
N LEU A 128 -17.64 -2.27 18.29
CA LEU A 128 -16.99 -1.96 17.03
C LEU A 128 -15.53 -1.52 17.25
N GLU A 129 -15.27 -0.70 18.26
CA GLU A 129 -13.92 -0.29 18.65
C GLU A 129 -13.06 -1.50 19.03
N TRP A 130 -13.60 -2.40 19.84
CA TRP A 130 -12.93 -3.65 20.19
C TRP A 130 -12.61 -4.48 18.94
N LEU A 131 -13.58 -4.69 18.05
CA LEU A 131 -13.39 -5.44 16.81
C LEU A 131 -12.33 -4.81 15.88
N LEU A 132 -12.38 -3.48 15.72
CA LEU A 132 -11.44 -2.74 14.89
C LEU A 132 -10.00 -2.77 15.44
N ASN A 133 -9.83 -2.90 16.76
CA ASN A 133 -8.52 -3.05 17.39
C ASN A 133 -8.09 -4.52 17.56
N TYR A 134 -9.01 -5.47 17.43
CA TYR A 134 -8.71 -6.90 17.41
C TYR A 134 -7.99 -7.31 16.13
N THR A 135 -8.52 -6.95 14.95
CA THR A 135 -7.95 -7.42 13.67
C THR A 135 -6.48 -7.00 13.44
N PRO A 136 -6.04 -5.78 13.79
CA PRO A 136 -4.63 -5.40 13.68
C PRO A 136 -3.69 -6.24 14.55
N ARG A 137 -4.16 -6.70 15.72
CA ARG A 137 -3.36 -7.50 16.64
C ARG A 137 -3.26 -8.95 16.17
N GLU A 138 -4.38 -9.51 15.72
CA GLU A 138 -4.45 -10.90 15.24
C GLU A 138 -3.59 -11.10 13.99
N PHE A 139 -3.68 -10.18 13.01
CA PHE A 139 -2.96 -10.31 11.74
C PHE A 139 -1.60 -9.61 11.71
N GLY A 140 -1.11 -9.09 12.85
CA GLY A 140 0.22 -8.47 12.93
C GLY A 140 0.38 -7.23 12.05
N LEU A 141 -0.63 -6.35 12.01
CA LEU A 141 -0.66 -5.17 11.14
C LEU A 141 0.55 -4.24 11.34
N GLU A 142 1.17 -4.23 12.52
CA GLU A 142 2.38 -3.43 12.75
C GLU A 142 3.53 -3.83 11.81
N THR A 143 3.72 -5.12 11.60
CA THR A 143 4.75 -5.66 10.70
C THR A 143 4.42 -5.30 9.24
N GLU A 144 3.18 -5.53 8.84
CA GLU A 144 2.68 -5.20 7.50
C GLU A 144 2.80 -3.70 7.21
N LEU A 145 2.43 -2.86 8.18
CA LEU A 145 2.55 -1.41 8.11
C LEU A 145 4.00 -0.97 8.03
N ARG A 146 4.92 -1.63 8.73
CA ARG A 146 6.37 -1.32 8.65
C ARG A 146 6.89 -1.51 7.24
N HIS A 147 6.51 -2.60 6.57
CA HIS A 147 6.87 -2.84 5.17
C HIS A 147 6.25 -1.80 4.23
N ALA A 148 4.95 -1.52 4.37
CA ALA A 148 4.26 -0.52 3.56
C ALA A 148 4.84 0.90 3.76
N THR A 149 5.19 1.26 5.00
CA THR A 149 5.77 2.56 5.35
C THR A 149 7.17 2.72 4.80
N GLN A 150 8.00 1.66 4.88
CA GLN A 150 9.32 1.67 4.26
C GLN A 150 9.24 1.89 2.75
N GLU A 151 8.32 1.20 2.08
CA GLU A 151 8.08 1.42 0.64
C GLU A 151 7.59 2.84 0.37
N ALA A 152 6.69 3.37 1.20
CA ALA A 152 6.20 4.75 1.10
C ALA A 152 7.29 5.80 1.28
N LEU A 153 8.23 5.60 2.22
CA LEU A 153 9.34 6.53 2.46
C LEU A 153 10.32 6.59 1.28
N VAL A 154 10.48 5.49 0.55
CA VAL A 154 11.45 5.42 -0.57
C VAL A 154 10.79 5.74 -1.91
N LYS A 155 9.68 5.09 -2.25
CA LYS A 155 8.99 5.24 -3.55
C LYS A 155 7.97 6.37 -3.54
N GLY A 156 7.62 6.91 -2.37
CA GLY A 156 6.57 7.92 -2.20
C GLY A 156 5.15 7.35 -2.05
N ARG A 157 4.98 6.01 -2.14
CA ARG A 157 3.71 5.31 -1.93
C ARG A 157 3.95 3.94 -1.30
N GLY A 158 3.01 3.50 -0.46
CA GLY A 158 2.95 2.15 0.11
C GLY A 158 1.55 1.56 -0.09
N CYS A 159 1.41 0.24 -0.07
CA CYS A 159 0.11 -0.42 -0.25
C CYS A 159 -0.18 -1.41 0.89
N LEU A 160 -1.37 -1.27 1.48
CA LEU A 160 -1.97 -2.27 2.35
C LEU A 160 -3.24 -2.79 1.67
N TRP A 161 -3.17 -4.01 1.17
CA TRP A 161 -4.29 -4.66 0.53
C TRP A 161 -5.20 -5.28 1.58
N HIS A 162 -6.50 -4.99 1.49
CA HIS A 162 -7.48 -5.54 2.42
C HIS A 162 -8.10 -6.79 1.78
N GLU A 163 -8.03 -7.91 2.48
CA GLU A 163 -8.62 -9.16 2.04
C GLU A 163 -9.35 -9.87 3.18
N LEU A 164 -10.29 -10.72 2.80
CA LEU A 164 -11.02 -11.57 3.73
C LEU A 164 -10.23 -12.85 3.95
N VAL A 165 -9.92 -13.15 5.20
CA VAL A 165 -9.19 -14.35 5.60
C VAL A 165 -10.10 -15.27 6.38
N ASP A 166 -10.12 -16.54 6.00
CA ASP A 166 -10.88 -17.56 6.71
C ASP A 166 -10.13 -17.98 7.97
N THR A 167 -10.75 -17.74 9.12
CA THR A 167 -10.26 -18.16 10.43
C THR A 167 -11.18 -19.27 10.97
N PRO A 168 -10.76 -20.03 11.99
CA PRO A 168 -11.61 -21.03 12.64
C PRO A 168 -12.93 -20.47 13.19
N TYR A 169 -12.99 -19.16 13.42
CA TYR A 169 -14.14 -18.46 13.98
C TYR A 169 -14.99 -17.75 12.91
N GLY A 170 -14.64 -17.88 11.63
CA GLY A 170 -15.30 -17.26 10.50
C GLY A 170 -14.37 -16.39 9.65
N THR A 171 -14.94 -15.77 8.62
CA THR A 171 -14.18 -14.92 7.70
C THR A 171 -14.02 -13.52 8.30
N VAL A 172 -12.78 -13.07 8.50
CA VAL A 172 -12.45 -11.78 9.13
C VAL A 172 -11.63 -10.93 8.15
N PRO A 173 -11.88 -9.61 8.03
CA PRO A 173 -11.06 -8.74 7.21
C PRO A 173 -9.68 -8.51 7.85
N GLY A 174 -8.63 -8.73 7.05
CA GLY A 174 -7.24 -8.40 7.37
C GLY A 174 -6.67 -7.39 6.38
N SER A 175 -5.62 -6.69 6.81
CA SER A 175 -4.86 -5.76 5.98
C SER A 175 -3.42 -6.27 5.87
N PHE A 176 -2.97 -6.55 4.66
CA PHE A 176 -1.67 -7.15 4.39
C PHE A 176 -0.84 -6.25 3.48
N TYR A 177 0.46 -6.24 3.69
CA TYR A 177 1.39 -5.57 2.81
C TYR A 177 1.34 -6.22 1.43
N ASP A 178 1.24 -5.37 0.41
CA ASP A 178 1.59 -5.74 -0.95
C ASP A 178 2.48 -4.63 -1.49
N THR A 179 3.39 -4.99 -2.40
CA THR A 179 4.24 -3.96 -3.02
C THR A 179 3.40 -3.07 -3.91
N VAL A 180 3.69 -1.77 -3.89
CA VAL A 180 3.06 -0.81 -4.81
C VAL A 180 3.29 -1.20 -6.26
N ASP A 181 4.34 -1.95 -6.58
CA ASP A 181 4.63 -2.44 -7.94
C ASP A 181 3.48 -3.32 -8.49
N ASN A 182 2.77 -4.04 -7.61
CA ASN A 182 1.63 -4.88 -7.96
C ASN A 182 0.31 -4.13 -8.10
N LEU A 183 0.22 -2.90 -7.57
CA LEU A 183 -0.99 -2.09 -7.60
C LEU A 183 -1.16 -1.38 -8.95
N LEU A 184 -2.31 -1.59 -9.59
CA LEU A 184 -2.73 -0.86 -10.78
C LEU A 184 -4.07 -0.18 -10.51
N VAL A 185 -4.15 1.09 -10.86
CA VAL A 185 -5.35 1.92 -10.68
C VAL A 185 -5.75 2.42 -12.05
N ASP A 186 -7.06 2.59 -12.23
CA ASP A 186 -7.62 3.23 -13.40
C ASP A 186 -6.87 4.55 -13.74
N PRO A 187 -6.28 4.69 -14.94
CA PRO A 187 -5.48 5.85 -15.30
C PRO A 187 -6.30 7.14 -15.37
N ASP A 188 -7.61 7.05 -15.61
CA ASP A 188 -8.50 8.21 -15.72
C ASP A 188 -8.96 8.73 -14.34
N ALA A 189 -8.61 8.01 -13.26
CA ALA A 189 -9.02 8.37 -11.92
C ALA A 189 -8.18 9.51 -11.34
N LEU A 190 -8.84 10.62 -11.01
CA LEU A 190 -8.20 11.71 -10.25
C LEU A 190 -8.07 11.37 -8.76
N ARG A 191 -9.00 10.56 -8.24
CA ARG A 191 -9.03 10.10 -6.84
C ARG A 191 -9.31 8.61 -6.82
N TYR A 192 -8.81 7.92 -5.79
CA TYR A 192 -9.07 6.48 -5.61
C TYR A 192 -10.55 6.12 -5.54
N ARG A 193 -11.41 7.05 -5.11
CA ARG A 193 -12.87 6.85 -5.05
C ARG A 193 -13.53 6.83 -6.43
N ASP A 194 -12.93 7.50 -7.40
CA ASP A 194 -13.49 7.67 -8.74
C ASP A 194 -12.94 6.62 -9.72
N ALA A 195 -12.02 5.76 -9.25
CA ALA A 195 -11.44 4.70 -10.05
C ALA A 195 -12.50 3.67 -10.45
N GLY A 196 -12.68 3.45 -11.74
CA GLY A 196 -13.56 2.41 -12.26
C GLY A 196 -13.05 1.01 -11.96
N PHE A 197 -11.74 0.87 -11.75
CA PHE A 197 -11.12 -0.37 -11.30
C PHE A 197 -9.83 -0.14 -10.51
N ILE A 198 -9.56 -1.06 -9.58
CA ILE A 198 -8.28 -1.20 -8.91
C ILE A 198 -7.92 -2.68 -8.99
N VAL A 199 -6.75 -2.98 -9.54
CA VAL A 199 -6.30 -4.35 -9.80
C VAL A 199 -4.99 -4.59 -9.08
N ARG A 200 -4.89 -5.77 -8.47
CA ARG A 200 -3.69 -6.29 -7.82
C ARG A 200 -3.09 -7.38 -8.70
N ARG A 201 -1.82 -7.25 -9.08
CA ARG A 201 -1.06 -8.35 -9.68
C ARG A 201 -0.82 -9.42 -8.62
N ARG A 202 -1.24 -10.65 -8.89
CA ARG A 202 -0.90 -11.82 -8.07
C ARG A 202 0.25 -12.59 -8.72
N VAL A 203 1.30 -12.83 -7.95
CA VAL A 203 2.38 -13.74 -8.33
C VAL A 203 2.12 -15.05 -7.60
N VAL A 204 1.77 -16.09 -8.34
CA VAL A 204 1.62 -17.44 -7.79
C VAL A 204 2.92 -18.19 -8.08
N PRO A 205 3.57 -18.79 -7.09
CA PRO A 205 4.76 -19.57 -7.34
C PRO A 205 4.40 -20.76 -8.22
N ALA A 206 5.17 -20.95 -9.29
CA ALA A 206 5.05 -22.11 -10.16
C ALA A 206 5.76 -23.29 -9.50
N TRP A 207 5.17 -23.86 -8.45
CA TRP A 207 5.56 -25.19 -7.98
C TRP A 207 4.96 -26.21 -8.95
N VAL A 208 5.70 -26.52 -10.02
CA VAL A 208 5.54 -27.73 -10.82
C VAL A 208 6.59 -28.73 -10.36
#